data_AF-G4A8D3-F1
#
_entry.id   AF-G4A8D3-F1
#
_cell.length_a   1.000
_cell.length_b   1.000
_cell.length_c   1.000
_cell.angle_alpha   90.00
_cell.angle_beta   90.00
_cell.angle_gamma   90.00
#
_symmetry.space_group_name_H-M   'P 1'
#
loop_
_entity.id
_entity.type
_entity.pdbx_description
1 polymer ?
#
loop_
_entity_poly.entity_id
_entity_poly.type
_entity_poly.pdbx_seq_one_letter_code
_entity_poly.pdbx_strand_id
1 'polypeptide(L)'
;MNVPVIAISLRSGDKTEQSKLNPTIADKNNAYNEGLKRGIEIIAEVFEKKAQGEELIKATFTNREMLAARLGNIPPEKRVRTYIANPNLGTYGSGKYTGLMLEHAGAYNVAAESVKGFQTVSMEEVLKWDPAVILVQDRYPNVVNDITTDNVWATIDAVKNHRVWLMPEYAKAWGYPMPEAIVLGEVWLAKVLYPTLFSDVDLDKMVNDYYLKFYRQPYKAAK
;
A
#
# COMPACT_ATOMS: atom_id res chain seq x y z
N MET A 1 6.64 21.21 30.26
CA MET A 1 7.66 20.99 29.22
C MET A 1 7.01 21.20 27.87
N ASN A 2 7.37 22.26 27.14
CA ASN A 2 6.92 22.45 25.75
C ASN A 2 7.85 21.63 24.85
N VAL A 3 7.42 20.43 24.45
CA VAL A 3 8.11 19.69 23.39
C VAL A 3 7.71 20.37 22.06
N PRO A 4 8.66 20.87 21.26
CA PRO A 4 8.34 21.37 19.94
C PRO A 4 7.78 20.22 19.10
N VAL A 5 6.55 20.38 18.61
CA VAL A 5 5.88 19.41 17.73
C VAL A 5 5.88 19.97 16.32
N ILE A 6 6.48 19.23 15.39
CA ILE A 6 6.35 19.50 13.95
C ILE A 6 5.41 18.44 13.38
N ALA A 7 4.31 18.88 12.77
CA ALA A 7 3.40 18.02 12.02
C ALA A 7 3.64 18.22 10.52
N ILE A 8 3.93 17.13 9.80
CA ILE A 8 4.20 17.14 8.37
C ILE A 8 3.10 16.36 7.66
N SER A 9 2.42 17.00 6.70
CA SER A 9 1.49 16.31 5.80
C SER A 9 2.27 15.65 4.66
N LEU A 10 2.11 14.34 4.48
CA LEU A 10 2.75 13.57 3.39
C LEU A 10 1.92 13.56 2.11
N ARG A 11 1.14 14.62 1.89
CA ARG A 11 0.25 14.78 0.74
C ARG A 11 0.11 16.26 0.41
N SER A 12 0.34 16.62 -0.86
CA SER A 12 0.00 17.95 -1.38
C SER A 12 -1.48 18.00 -1.79
N GLY A 13 -2.06 19.20 -1.91
CA GLY A 13 -3.47 19.30 -2.29
C GLY A 13 -4.04 20.70 -2.12
N ASP A 14 -5.28 20.85 -2.56
CA ASP A 14 -6.03 22.10 -2.45
C ASP A 14 -6.21 22.50 -0.96
N LYS A 15 -5.97 23.78 -0.67
CA LYS A 15 -6.19 24.38 0.65
C LYS A 15 -7.64 24.22 1.11
N THR A 16 -8.61 24.21 0.19
CA THR A 16 -10.04 24.01 0.51
C THR A 16 -10.36 22.61 1.04
N GLU A 17 -9.47 21.65 0.76
CA GLU A 17 -9.62 20.23 1.08
C GLU A 17 -8.78 19.81 2.31
N GLN A 18 -7.97 20.71 2.89
CA GLN A 18 -7.02 20.40 3.96
C GLN A 18 -7.65 19.92 5.27
N SER A 19 -8.82 20.46 5.63
CA SER A 19 -9.50 20.13 6.90
C SER A 19 -10.37 18.86 6.83
N LYS A 20 -10.55 18.28 5.65
CA LYS A 20 -11.41 17.11 5.45
C LYS A 20 -10.68 15.83 5.81
N LEU A 21 -11.37 14.88 6.45
CA LEU A 21 -10.82 13.55 6.74
C LEU A 21 -10.60 12.72 5.47
N ASN A 22 -11.49 12.87 4.49
CA ASN A 22 -11.48 12.17 3.19
C ASN A 22 -11.56 13.16 2.03
N PRO A 23 -10.44 13.80 1.69
CA PRO A 23 -10.44 14.91 0.75
C PRO A 23 -10.55 14.42 -0.69
N THR A 24 -11.09 15.28 -1.55
CA THR A 24 -11.10 15.05 -2.99
C THR A 24 -9.76 15.51 -3.56
N ILE A 25 -9.10 14.64 -4.32
CA ILE A 25 -7.78 14.89 -4.89
C ILE A 25 -7.89 14.65 -6.40
N ALA A 26 -7.59 15.67 -7.20
CA ALA A 26 -7.67 15.60 -8.65
C ALA A 26 -6.66 14.60 -9.23
N ASP A 27 -5.38 14.76 -8.90
CA ASP A 27 -4.32 13.80 -9.22
C ASP A 27 -3.76 13.18 -7.94
N LYS A 28 -4.30 12.01 -7.58
CA LYS A 28 -3.89 11.28 -6.37
C LYS A 28 -2.43 10.88 -6.43
N ASN A 29 -1.95 10.42 -7.59
CA ASN A 29 -0.59 9.92 -7.73
C ASN A 29 0.41 11.06 -7.50
N ASN A 30 0.24 12.18 -8.21
CA ASN A 30 1.09 13.35 -8.00
C ASN A 30 0.99 13.90 -6.57
N ALA A 31 -0.22 13.98 -6.00
CA ALA A 31 -0.43 14.52 -4.67
C ALA A 31 0.32 13.76 -3.55
N TYR A 32 0.28 12.43 -3.59
CA TYR A 32 1.00 11.60 -2.62
C TYR A 32 2.50 11.54 -2.90
N ASN A 33 2.92 11.53 -4.17
CA ASN A 33 4.34 11.49 -4.52
C ASN A 33 5.06 12.76 -4.09
N GLU A 34 4.54 13.92 -4.49
CA GLU A 34 5.14 15.22 -4.17
C GLU A 34 4.99 15.54 -2.68
N GLY A 35 3.88 15.15 -2.07
CA GLY A 35 3.70 15.26 -0.62
C GLY A 35 4.75 14.47 0.16
N LEU A 36 5.02 13.22 -0.23
CA LEU A 36 6.05 12.41 0.42
C LEU A 36 7.45 12.99 0.20
N LYS A 37 7.81 13.35 -1.04
CA LYS A 37 9.11 13.98 -1.35
C LYS A 37 9.33 15.22 -0.49
N ARG A 38 8.34 16.12 -0.45
CA ARG A 38 8.41 17.33 0.34
C ARG A 38 8.55 17.04 1.84
N GLY A 39 7.85 16.03 2.34
CA GLY A 39 7.99 15.59 3.72
C GLY A 39 9.40 15.12 4.05
N ILE A 40 10.00 14.30 3.18
CA ILE A 40 11.39 13.84 3.33
C ILE A 40 12.37 15.01 3.27
N GLU A 41 12.20 15.94 2.33
CA GLU A 41 13.05 17.13 2.21
C GLU A 41 13.02 18.00 3.47
N ILE A 42 11.83 18.26 4.03
CA ILE A 42 11.68 19.06 5.26
C ILE A 42 12.40 18.38 6.42
N ILE A 43 12.21 17.07 6.59
CA ILE A 43 12.90 16.31 7.64
C ILE A 43 14.42 16.38 7.42
N ALA A 44 14.87 16.16 6.19
CA ALA A 44 16.29 16.21 5.84
C ALA A 44 16.89 17.61 6.07
N GLU A 45 16.13 18.68 5.84
CA GLU A 45 16.55 20.05 6.12
C GLU A 45 16.69 20.30 7.62
N VAL A 46 15.67 19.93 8.42
CA VAL A 46 15.67 20.10 9.88
C VAL A 46 16.83 19.36 10.56
N PHE A 47 17.19 18.17 10.06
CA PHE A 47 18.28 17.38 10.62
C PHE A 47 19.63 17.58 9.92
N GLU A 48 19.72 18.51 8.97
CA GLU A 48 20.93 18.78 8.17
C GLU A 48 21.46 17.52 7.44
N LYS A 49 20.54 16.70 6.93
CA LYS A 49 20.77 15.43 6.20
C LYS A 49 20.26 15.45 4.76
N LYS A 50 20.46 16.57 4.05
CA LYS A 50 19.96 16.78 2.67
C LYS A 50 20.34 15.63 1.72
N ALA A 51 21.61 15.22 1.71
CA ALA A 51 22.09 14.13 0.86
C ALA A 51 21.38 12.79 1.15
N GLN A 52 21.12 12.47 2.43
CA GLN A 52 20.37 11.27 2.81
C GLN A 52 18.89 11.36 2.41
N GLY A 53 18.30 12.57 2.48
CA GLY A 53 16.93 12.82 2.01
C GLY A 53 16.79 12.58 0.51
N GLU A 54 17.71 13.10 -0.30
CA GLU A 54 17.77 12.87 -1.75
C GLU A 54 17.95 11.39 -2.08
N GLU A 55 18.83 10.70 -1.37
CA GLU A 55 19.05 9.27 -1.53
C GLU A 55 17.79 8.44 -1.21
N LEU A 56 17.09 8.78 -0.12
CA LEU A 56 15.83 8.13 0.26
C LEU A 56 14.73 8.38 -0.77
N ILE A 57 14.59 9.61 -1.28
CA ILE A 57 13.62 9.94 -2.34
C ILE A 57 13.92 9.12 -3.60
N LYS A 58 15.18 9.08 -4.04
CA LYS A 58 15.58 8.29 -5.21
C LYS A 58 15.25 6.81 -5.02
N ALA A 59 15.62 6.23 -3.88
CA ALA A 59 15.33 4.84 -3.58
C ALA A 59 13.82 4.56 -3.55
N THR A 60 13.03 5.44 -2.93
CA THR A 60 11.57 5.31 -2.79
C THR A 60 10.88 5.02 -4.12
N PHE A 61 11.24 5.74 -5.19
CA PHE A 61 10.53 5.66 -6.47
C PHE A 61 11.25 4.80 -7.53
N THR A 62 12.39 4.19 -7.19
CA THR A 62 13.28 3.53 -8.16
C THR A 62 12.64 2.38 -8.93
N ASN A 63 11.60 1.75 -8.39
CA ASN A 63 10.98 0.55 -8.97
C ASN A 63 9.73 0.85 -9.81
N ARG A 64 9.23 2.10 -9.80
CA ARG A 64 7.95 2.42 -10.45
C ARG A 64 7.98 2.36 -11.97
N GLU A 65 9.12 2.67 -12.59
CA GLU A 65 9.28 2.52 -14.04
C GLU A 65 9.18 1.06 -14.45
N MET A 66 9.82 0.15 -13.71
CA MET A 66 9.72 -1.29 -13.94
C MET A 66 8.27 -1.78 -13.77
N LEU A 67 7.59 -1.36 -12.71
CA LEU A 67 6.18 -1.72 -12.47
C LEU A 67 5.28 -1.23 -13.61
N ALA A 68 5.41 0.04 -14.00
CA ALA A 68 4.64 0.63 -15.09
C ALA A 68 4.88 -0.12 -16.42
N ALA A 69 6.13 -0.46 -16.74
CA ALA A 69 6.47 -1.19 -17.96
C ALA A 69 5.85 -2.59 -18.02
N ARG A 70 5.83 -3.31 -16.89
CA ARG A 70 5.32 -4.70 -16.83
C ARG A 70 3.80 -4.78 -16.68
N LEU A 71 3.18 -3.82 -16.00
CA LEU A 71 1.78 -3.87 -15.58
C LEU A 71 0.89 -2.84 -16.27
N GLY A 72 1.46 -1.77 -16.84
CA GLY A 72 0.72 -0.65 -17.40
C GLY A 72 -0.22 -1.02 -18.56
N ASN A 73 0.11 -2.09 -19.28
CA ASN A 73 -0.69 -2.62 -20.39
C ASN A 73 -1.75 -3.64 -19.95
N ILE A 74 -1.84 -3.97 -18.65
CA ILE A 74 -2.91 -4.84 -18.14
C ILE A 74 -4.21 -4.03 -18.13
N PRO A 75 -5.20 -4.39 -18.95
CA PRO A 75 -6.42 -3.62 -19.04
C PRO A 75 -7.23 -3.78 -17.73
N PRO A 76 -8.03 -2.77 -17.33
CA PRO A 76 -8.68 -2.74 -16.02
C PRO A 76 -9.46 -4.01 -15.66
N GLU A 77 -10.16 -4.62 -16.62
CA GLU A 77 -10.96 -5.82 -16.44
C GLU A 77 -10.14 -7.10 -16.19
N LYS A 78 -8.84 -7.08 -16.52
CA LYS A 78 -7.90 -8.18 -16.24
C LYS A 78 -7.10 -7.97 -14.97
N ARG A 79 -7.21 -6.81 -14.32
CA ARG A 79 -6.53 -6.54 -13.05
C ARG A 79 -7.13 -7.41 -11.94
N VAL A 80 -6.27 -7.91 -11.06
CA VAL A 80 -6.71 -8.81 -9.99
C VAL A 80 -7.61 -8.05 -9.00
N ARG A 81 -8.87 -8.48 -8.91
CA ARG A 81 -9.83 -7.96 -7.92
C ARG A 81 -9.30 -8.23 -6.51
N THR A 82 -8.96 -7.16 -5.80
CA THR A 82 -8.26 -7.22 -4.52
C THR A 82 -9.03 -6.44 -3.46
N TYR A 83 -9.21 -7.05 -2.29
CA TYR A 83 -9.82 -6.45 -1.11
C TYR A 83 -8.79 -6.30 0.02
N ILE A 84 -8.72 -5.13 0.65
CA ILE A 84 -7.88 -4.88 1.82
C ILE A 84 -8.73 -5.04 3.07
N ALA A 85 -8.58 -6.17 3.77
CA ALA A 85 -9.31 -6.46 4.98
C ALA A 85 -8.60 -5.89 6.22
N ASN A 86 -9.38 -5.27 7.09
CA ASN A 86 -8.99 -4.86 8.44
C ASN A 86 -10.03 -5.40 9.43
N PRO A 87 -9.76 -5.35 10.76
CA PRO A 87 -10.73 -5.76 11.75
C PRO A 87 -12.09 -5.08 11.56
N ASN A 88 -13.17 -5.78 11.92
CA ASN A 88 -14.55 -5.29 11.86
C ASN A 88 -14.97 -4.82 10.45
N LEU A 89 -14.58 -5.58 9.41
CA LEU A 89 -14.87 -5.26 8.01
C LEU A 89 -14.41 -3.85 7.59
N GLY A 90 -13.37 -3.34 8.22
CA GLY A 90 -12.74 -2.08 7.82
C GLY A 90 -11.98 -2.25 6.49
N THR A 91 -12.08 -1.29 5.60
CA THR A 91 -11.36 -1.32 4.32
C THR A 91 -11.01 0.06 3.81
N TYR A 92 -10.07 0.11 2.87
CA TYR A 92 -9.69 1.32 2.15
C TYR A 92 -10.30 1.32 0.75
N GLY A 93 -11.15 2.30 0.46
CA GLY A 93 -11.64 2.57 -0.89
C GLY A 93 -10.77 3.61 -1.61
N SER A 94 -11.40 4.52 -2.33
CA SER A 94 -10.71 5.55 -3.11
C SER A 94 -10.15 6.70 -2.25
N GLY A 95 -9.11 7.36 -2.77
CA GLY A 95 -8.57 8.61 -2.19
C GLY A 95 -7.47 8.43 -1.15
N LYS A 96 -7.06 7.20 -0.87
CA LYS A 96 -5.95 6.85 0.03
C LYS A 96 -4.80 6.21 -0.74
N TYR A 97 -3.59 6.28 -0.18
CA TYR A 97 -2.40 5.70 -0.79
C TYR A 97 -2.56 4.20 -1.07
N THR A 98 -3.22 3.44 -0.19
CA THR A 98 -3.52 2.02 -0.41
C THR A 98 -4.13 1.73 -1.78
N GLY A 99 -5.02 2.61 -2.28
CA GLY A 99 -5.59 2.46 -3.61
C GLY A 99 -4.55 2.59 -4.73
N LEU A 100 -3.60 3.53 -4.59
CA LEU A 100 -2.49 3.69 -5.53
C LEU A 100 -1.50 2.53 -5.46
N MET A 101 -1.22 2.01 -4.27
CA MET A 101 -0.39 0.81 -4.10
C MET A 101 -0.96 -0.37 -4.88
N LEU A 102 -2.27 -0.61 -4.75
CA LEU A 102 -2.97 -1.63 -5.53
C LEU A 102 -2.87 -1.33 -7.04
N GLU A 103 -3.13 -0.10 -7.45
CA GLU A 103 -3.10 0.31 -8.86
C GLU A 103 -1.71 0.12 -9.50
N HIS A 104 -0.64 0.56 -8.84
CA HIS A 104 0.75 0.41 -9.30
C HIS A 104 1.18 -1.05 -9.36
N ALA A 105 0.61 -1.90 -8.51
CA ALA A 105 0.85 -3.34 -8.53
C ALA A 105 -0.09 -4.11 -9.48
N GLY A 106 -0.91 -3.41 -10.27
CA GLY A 106 -1.81 -4.01 -11.25
C GLY A 106 -3.04 -4.68 -10.63
N ALA A 107 -3.38 -4.38 -9.39
CA ALA A 107 -4.63 -4.79 -8.76
C ALA A 107 -5.78 -3.81 -9.07
N TYR A 108 -7.01 -4.33 -8.97
CA TYR A 108 -8.23 -3.56 -8.93
C TYR A 108 -8.78 -3.57 -7.50
N ASN A 109 -8.91 -2.39 -6.88
CA ASN A 109 -9.51 -2.27 -5.55
C ASN A 109 -11.03 -2.39 -5.66
N VAL A 110 -11.60 -3.50 -5.21
CA VAL A 110 -13.05 -3.76 -5.32
C VAL A 110 -13.91 -2.75 -4.55
N ALA A 111 -13.35 -2.09 -3.53
CA ALA A 111 -14.06 -1.10 -2.72
C ALA A 111 -13.95 0.33 -3.28
N ALA A 112 -13.15 0.57 -4.32
CA ALA A 112 -12.82 1.94 -4.72
C ALA A 112 -14.01 2.75 -5.24
N GLU A 113 -14.99 2.10 -5.86
CA GLU A 113 -16.16 2.78 -6.44
C GLU A 113 -17.18 3.22 -5.38
N SER A 114 -17.42 2.39 -4.36
CA SER A 114 -18.45 2.66 -3.34
C SER A 114 -17.90 3.20 -2.02
N VAL A 115 -16.61 3.03 -1.73
CA VAL A 115 -15.99 3.49 -0.49
C VAL A 115 -15.03 4.65 -0.75
N LYS A 116 -15.16 5.73 0.03
CA LYS A 116 -14.20 6.85 0.06
C LYS A 116 -13.42 6.83 1.38
N GLY A 117 -12.10 6.74 1.29
CA GLY A 117 -11.25 6.72 2.47
C GLY A 117 -11.21 5.35 3.15
N PHE A 118 -11.12 5.37 4.48
CA PHE A 118 -11.27 4.18 5.31
C PHE A 118 -12.69 4.14 5.88
N GLN A 119 -13.42 3.06 5.65
CA GLN A 119 -14.76 2.86 6.18
C GLN A 119 -14.99 1.39 6.53
N THR A 120 -15.95 1.14 7.42
CA THR A 120 -16.51 -0.19 7.65
C THR A 120 -17.56 -0.48 6.60
N VAL A 121 -17.56 -1.70 6.08
CA VAL A 121 -18.50 -2.18 5.07
C VAL A 121 -19.31 -3.36 5.60
N SER A 122 -20.32 -3.77 4.86
CA SER A 122 -21.10 -4.96 5.14
C SER A 122 -20.46 -6.22 4.53
N MET A 123 -20.76 -7.39 5.12
CA MET A 123 -20.37 -8.66 4.54
C MET A 123 -21.02 -8.89 3.17
N GLU A 124 -22.24 -8.38 2.96
CA GLU A 124 -22.95 -8.42 1.68
C GLU A 124 -22.19 -7.68 0.56
N GLU A 125 -21.63 -6.50 0.85
CA GLU A 125 -20.78 -5.78 -0.10
C GLU A 125 -19.55 -6.60 -0.47
N VAL A 126 -18.89 -7.21 0.51
CA VAL A 126 -17.70 -8.04 0.27
C VAL A 126 -18.03 -9.27 -0.57
N LEU A 127 -19.17 -9.94 -0.30
CA LEU A 127 -19.68 -11.05 -1.09
C LEU A 127 -19.97 -10.62 -2.54
N LYS A 128 -20.59 -9.45 -2.72
CA LYS A 128 -20.91 -8.91 -4.05
C LYS A 128 -19.66 -8.54 -4.85
N TRP A 129 -18.63 -8.04 -4.17
CA TRP A 129 -17.34 -7.72 -4.79
C TRP A 129 -16.56 -8.95 -5.25
N ASP A 130 -16.78 -10.10 -4.60
CA ASP A 130 -16.13 -11.38 -4.87
C ASP A 130 -14.62 -11.22 -5.22
N PRO A 131 -13.81 -10.74 -4.25
CA PRO A 131 -12.40 -10.51 -4.49
C PRO A 131 -11.68 -11.82 -4.79
N ALA A 132 -10.78 -11.78 -5.77
CA ALA A 132 -9.90 -12.90 -6.12
C ALA A 132 -8.68 -12.98 -5.19
N VAL A 133 -8.35 -11.88 -4.49
CA VAL A 133 -7.31 -11.79 -3.47
C VAL A 133 -7.82 -10.96 -2.29
N ILE A 134 -7.55 -11.42 -1.07
CA ILE A 134 -7.73 -10.64 0.15
C ILE A 134 -6.35 -10.41 0.78
N LEU A 135 -6.05 -9.15 1.08
CA LEU A 135 -4.84 -8.74 1.78
C LEU A 135 -5.18 -8.26 3.19
N VAL A 136 -4.41 -8.72 4.16
CA VAL A 136 -4.52 -8.34 5.57
C VAL A 136 -3.21 -7.72 6.01
N GLN A 137 -3.25 -6.60 6.73
CA GLN A 137 -2.03 -5.98 7.23
C GLN A 137 -1.35 -6.87 8.28
N ASP A 138 -0.01 -6.89 8.28
CA ASP A 138 0.84 -7.64 9.21
C ASP A 138 0.39 -7.57 10.68
N ARG A 139 -0.03 -6.40 11.14
CA ARG A 139 -0.51 -6.15 12.51
C ARG A 139 -1.83 -6.83 12.90
N TYR A 140 -2.51 -7.50 11.96
CA TYR A 140 -3.82 -8.12 12.15
C TYR A 140 -3.87 -9.60 11.72
N PRO A 141 -2.94 -10.46 12.18
CA PRO A 141 -2.89 -11.86 11.73
C PRO A 141 -4.18 -12.63 12.02
N ASN A 142 -4.88 -12.29 13.11
CA ASN A 142 -6.16 -12.90 13.46
C ASN A 142 -7.25 -12.69 12.40
N VAL A 143 -7.21 -11.59 11.63
CA VAL A 143 -8.18 -11.33 10.56
C VAL A 143 -8.04 -12.35 9.43
N VAL A 144 -6.82 -12.86 9.16
CA VAL A 144 -6.63 -13.97 8.22
C VAL A 144 -7.34 -15.22 8.73
N ASN A 145 -7.17 -15.54 10.02
CA ASN A 145 -7.82 -16.69 10.64
C ASN A 145 -9.35 -16.56 10.60
N ASP A 146 -9.89 -15.40 10.97
CA ASP A 146 -11.33 -15.14 10.93
C ASP A 146 -11.90 -15.34 9.51
N ILE A 147 -11.26 -14.76 8.49
CA ILE A 147 -11.68 -14.87 7.09
C ILE A 147 -11.59 -16.30 6.54
N THR A 148 -10.57 -17.07 6.96
CA THR A 148 -10.33 -18.41 6.42
C THR A 148 -11.11 -19.51 7.13
N THR A 149 -11.63 -19.25 8.34
CA THR A 149 -12.35 -20.23 9.16
C THR A 149 -13.86 -20.00 9.24
N ASP A 150 -14.32 -18.76 9.09
CA ASP A 150 -15.75 -18.44 9.15
C ASP A 150 -16.45 -18.76 7.81
N ASN A 151 -17.47 -19.61 7.88
CA ASN A 151 -18.25 -20.07 6.73
C ASN A 151 -18.91 -18.94 5.95
N VAL A 152 -19.13 -17.76 6.53
CA VAL A 152 -19.70 -16.61 5.81
C VAL A 152 -18.79 -16.14 4.66
N TRP A 153 -17.48 -16.44 4.73
CA TRP A 153 -16.50 -16.09 3.69
C TRP A 153 -16.27 -17.20 2.66
N ALA A 154 -16.76 -18.42 2.92
CA ALA A 154 -16.37 -19.63 2.18
C ALA A 154 -16.70 -19.58 0.68
N THR A 155 -17.65 -18.75 0.26
CA THR A 155 -18.05 -18.61 -1.15
C THR A 155 -17.17 -17.64 -1.95
N ILE A 156 -16.38 -16.80 -1.28
CA ILE A 156 -15.54 -15.78 -1.90
C ILE A 156 -14.37 -16.44 -2.64
N ASP A 157 -14.09 -15.97 -3.85
CA ASP A 157 -13.05 -16.53 -4.73
C ASP A 157 -11.67 -16.59 -4.06
N ALA A 158 -11.25 -15.53 -3.36
CA ALA A 158 -10.01 -15.52 -2.60
C ALA A 158 -9.94 -16.65 -1.55
N VAL A 159 -11.04 -16.95 -0.86
CA VAL A 159 -11.06 -17.98 0.19
C VAL A 159 -11.02 -19.37 -0.40
N LYS A 160 -11.86 -19.64 -1.42
CA LYS A 160 -11.87 -20.92 -2.15
C LYS A 160 -10.52 -21.28 -2.74
N ASN A 161 -9.78 -20.28 -3.21
CA ASN A 161 -8.47 -20.48 -3.85
C ASN A 161 -7.29 -20.24 -2.91
N HIS A 162 -7.51 -20.10 -1.60
CA HIS A 162 -6.47 -19.87 -0.59
C HIS A 162 -5.56 -18.65 -0.87
N ARG A 163 -6.17 -17.56 -1.37
CA ARG A 163 -5.54 -16.27 -1.68
C ARG A 163 -5.91 -15.19 -0.66
N VAL A 164 -5.88 -15.56 0.62
CA VAL A 164 -5.99 -14.64 1.77
C VAL A 164 -4.60 -14.51 2.37
N TRP A 165 -3.98 -13.35 2.23
CA TRP A 165 -2.56 -13.17 2.53
C TRP A 165 -2.33 -12.11 3.60
N LEU A 166 -1.52 -12.49 4.60
CA LEU A 166 -0.91 -11.53 5.49
C LEU A 166 0.22 -10.81 4.73
N MET A 167 0.12 -9.49 4.65
CA MET A 167 1.15 -8.66 4.04
C MET A 167 2.39 -8.64 4.92
N PRO A 168 3.61 -8.66 4.37
CA PRO A 168 4.82 -8.47 5.15
C PRO A 168 4.84 -7.06 5.75
N GLU A 169 5.50 -6.91 6.90
CA GLU A 169 5.55 -5.65 7.64
C GLU A 169 5.91 -4.47 6.74
N TYR A 170 6.92 -4.58 5.87
CA TYR A 170 7.40 -3.49 4.99
C TYR A 170 6.38 -3.04 3.94
N ALA A 171 5.37 -3.85 3.59
CA ALA A 171 4.43 -3.51 2.54
C ALA A 171 3.39 -2.46 2.97
N LYS A 172 3.15 -2.30 4.29
CA LYS A 172 2.37 -1.24 4.97
C LYS A 172 1.28 -0.60 4.09
N ALA A 173 0.21 -1.33 3.79
CA ALA A 173 -0.96 -0.85 3.03
C ALA A 173 -1.82 0.17 3.81
N TRP A 174 -1.19 1.20 4.37
CA TRP A 174 -1.80 2.26 5.15
C TRP A 174 -2.40 3.34 4.24
N GLY A 175 -3.29 4.14 4.81
CA GLY A 175 -3.95 5.21 4.06
C GLY A 175 -3.01 6.33 3.55
N TYR A 176 -1.72 6.32 3.92
CA TYR A 176 -0.70 7.29 3.55
C TYR A 176 0.59 6.59 3.10
N PRO A 177 1.40 7.25 2.25
CA PRO A 177 2.60 6.64 1.68
C PRO A 177 3.76 6.59 2.68
N MET A 178 4.52 5.51 2.62
CA MET A 178 5.78 5.30 3.34
C MET A 178 6.87 4.99 2.31
N PRO A 179 8.12 5.51 2.45
CA PRO A 179 9.20 5.21 1.51
C PRO A 179 9.38 3.71 1.25
N GLU A 180 9.38 2.94 2.33
CA GLU A 180 9.50 1.48 2.34
C GLU A 180 8.33 0.76 1.63
N ALA A 181 7.10 1.22 1.84
CA ALA A 181 5.91 0.63 1.21
C ALA A 181 5.90 0.88 -0.31
N ILE A 182 6.36 2.05 -0.75
CA ILE A 182 6.44 2.34 -2.19
C ILE A 182 7.55 1.51 -2.83
N VAL A 183 8.76 1.51 -2.28
CA VAL A 183 9.90 0.84 -2.92
C VAL A 183 9.79 -0.68 -2.88
N LEU A 184 9.33 -1.26 -1.76
CA LEU A 184 9.30 -2.71 -1.55
C LEU A 184 7.88 -3.27 -1.60
N GLY A 185 6.91 -2.60 -0.98
CA GLY A 185 5.53 -3.07 -0.89
C GLY A 185 4.82 -3.16 -2.24
N GLU A 186 4.97 -2.16 -3.11
CA GLU A 186 4.40 -2.18 -4.47
C GLU A 186 4.98 -3.35 -5.29
N VAL A 187 6.29 -3.61 -5.18
CA VAL A 187 6.97 -4.73 -5.85
C VAL A 187 6.55 -6.08 -5.30
N TRP A 188 6.46 -6.21 -3.97
CA TRP A 188 5.96 -7.43 -3.32
C TRP A 188 4.57 -7.77 -3.83
N LEU A 189 3.67 -6.80 -3.83
CA LEU A 189 2.29 -7.01 -4.26
C LEU A 189 2.24 -7.40 -5.74
N ALA A 190 3.00 -6.71 -6.60
CA ALA A 190 3.07 -7.03 -8.02
C ALA A 190 3.56 -8.47 -8.26
N LYS A 191 4.61 -8.91 -7.56
CA LYS A 191 5.14 -10.28 -7.64
C LYS A 191 4.13 -11.32 -7.15
N VAL A 192 3.42 -11.01 -6.08
CA VAL A 192 2.38 -11.88 -5.51
C VAL A 192 1.18 -12.04 -6.46
N LEU A 193 0.78 -10.97 -7.14
CA LEU A 193 -0.34 -10.99 -8.09
C LEU A 193 0.04 -11.57 -9.46
N TYR A 194 1.27 -11.32 -9.92
CA TYR A 194 1.76 -11.65 -11.25
C TYR A 194 3.14 -12.32 -11.22
N PRO A 195 3.30 -13.49 -10.56
CA PRO A 195 4.62 -14.08 -10.30
C PRO A 195 5.45 -14.33 -11.56
N THR A 196 4.82 -14.71 -12.67
CA THR A 196 5.51 -14.93 -13.96
C THR A 196 6.18 -13.66 -14.50
N LEU A 197 5.53 -12.50 -14.35
CA LEU A 197 6.06 -11.21 -14.82
C LEU A 197 7.21 -10.68 -13.96
N PHE A 198 7.43 -11.24 -12.77
CA PHE A 198 8.44 -10.82 -11.80
C PHE A 198 9.30 -12.00 -11.32
N SER A 199 9.49 -12.99 -12.18
CA SER A 199 10.30 -14.18 -11.89
C SER A 199 11.79 -13.87 -11.74
N ASP A 200 12.26 -12.82 -12.39
CA ASP A 200 13.63 -12.28 -12.33
C ASP A 200 13.90 -11.38 -11.11
N VAL A 201 12.85 -10.98 -10.37
CA VAL A 201 12.99 -10.09 -9.23
C VAL A 201 13.33 -10.86 -7.96
N ASP A 202 14.54 -10.63 -7.44
CA ASP A 202 15.01 -11.07 -6.12
C ASP A 202 14.57 -10.08 -5.03
N LEU A 203 13.33 -10.25 -4.59
CA LEU A 203 12.72 -9.36 -3.61
C LEU A 203 13.39 -9.47 -2.22
N ASP A 204 13.83 -10.66 -1.81
CA ASP A 204 14.48 -10.86 -0.52
C ASP A 204 15.79 -10.07 -0.44
N LYS A 205 16.57 -10.08 -1.52
CA LYS A 205 17.76 -9.23 -1.63
C LYS A 205 17.41 -7.75 -1.61
N MET A 206 16.41 -7.31 -2.38
CA MET A 206 15.99 -5.90 -2.40
C MET A 206 15.59 -5.39 -1.01
N VAL A 207 14.81 -6.19 -0.27
CA VAL A 207 14.39 -5.87 1.10
C VAL A 207 15.61 -5.79 2.01
N ASN A 208 16.49 -6.80 2.00
CA ASN A 208 17.67 -6.79 2.86
C ASN A 208 18.64 -5.63 2.56
N ASP A 209 18.88 -5.32 1.28
CA ASP A 209 19.72 -4.20 0.88
C ASP A 209 19.13 -2.86 1.34
N TYR A 210 17.82 -2.67 1.20
CA TYR A 210 17.12 -1.47 1.69
C TYR A 210 17.26 -1.32 3.21
N TYR A 211 17.07 -2.41 3.95
CA TYR A 211 17.19 -2.41 5.41
C TYR A 211 18.63 -2.15 5.88
N LEU A 212 19.63 -2.75 5.25
CA LEU A 212 21.04 -2.47 5.54
C LEU A 212 21.39 -1.00 5.25
N LYS A 213 20.84 -0.44 4.15
CA LYS A 213 21.12 0.93 3.73
C LYS A 213 20.49 1.97 4.64
N PHE A 214 19.20 1.86 4.93
CA PHE A 214 18.43 2.92 5.60
C PHE A 214 18.21 2.65 7.10
N TYR A 215 18.14 1.38 7.51
CA TYR A 215 17.97 0.98 8.92
C TYR A 215 19.25 0.44 9.57
N ARG A 216 20.33 0.25 8.79
CA ARG A 216 21.64 -0.25 9.28
C ARG A 216 21.57 -1.62 9.96
N GLN A 217 20.58 -2.42 9.59
CA GLN A 217 20.35 -3.76 10.12
C GLN A 217 19.86 -4.66 8.98
N PRO A 218 20.19 -5.97 8.99
CA PRO A 218 19.60 -6.89 8.03
C PRO A 218 18.10 -7.02 8.27
N TYR A 219 17.35 -7.29 7.22
CA TYR A 219 15.92 -7.56 7.37
C TYR A 219 15.70 -8.85 8.16
N LYS A 220 14.77 -8.81 9.10
CA LYS A 220 14.30 -9.98 9.84
C LYS A 220 12.79 -9.99 9.73
N ALA A 221 12.24 -10.96 9.00
CA ALA A 221 10.81 -11.19 9.00
C ALA A 221 10.32 -11.42 10.43
N ALA A 222 9.15 -10.88 10.77
CA ALA A 222 8.48 -11.22 12.01
C ALA A 222 8.23 -12.74 12.06
N LYS A 223 8.46 -13.33 13.24
CA LYS A 223 8.19 -14.76 13.48
C LYS A 223 6.72 -15.00 13.74
#